data_AF-A0A2V7N669-F1
#
_entry.id   AF-A0A2V7N669-F1
#
_cell.length_a   1.000
_cell.length_b   1.000
_cell.length_c   1.000
_cell.angle_alpha   90.00
_cell.angle_beta   90.00
_cell.angle_gamma   90.00
#
_symmetry.space_group_name_H-M   'P 1'
#
loop_
_entity.id
_entity.type
_entity.pdbx_description
1 polymer ?
#
loop_
_entity_poly.entity_id
_entity_poly.type
_entity_poly.pdbx_seq_one_letter_code
_entity_poly.pdbx_strand_id
1 'polypeptide(L)'
;MSDSSQYTLKTAEVHLSTGVNIVAEVASFEAIKRLVQDAEASQLGGLIQDSAKSRETPPVAAAHAPEDPLARMETRAGLKAGSLAKAKLVAVKDEAPHLLRPHSFKKIIDAVVVLIFAVETGMRRNPIDYDSFSALYEAQNLKSGTPLAMMLTNLRNGGYLDKRTYADRRNLRLTGKGEEKAVQVLKELCDAA
;
A
#
# COMPACT_ATOMS: atom_id res chain seq x y z
N MET A 1 33.36 -28.90 20.23
CA MET A 1 33.28 -27.52 20.75
C MET A 1 32.32 -26.79 19.83
N SER A 2 31.10 -26.54 20.31
CA SER A 2 29.99 -26.05 19.47
C SER A 2 29.95 -24.53 19.51
N ASP A 3 30.24 -23.91 18.36
CA ASP A 3 30.05 -22.48 18.13
C ASP A 3 28.58 -22.13 18.29
N SER A 4 28.26 -21.42 19.37
CA SER A 4 26.90 -20.93 19.64
C SER A 4 26.80 -19.53 19.06
N SER A 5 26.40 -19.44 17.78
CA SER A 5 26.05 -18.17 17.15
C SER A 5 24.94 -17.48 17.98
N GLN A 6 25.29 -16.38 18.65
CA GLN A 6 24.33 -15.54 19.37
C GLN A 6 23.46 -14.79 18.36
N TYR A 7 22.28 -15.34 18.06
CA TYR A 7 21.25 -14.62 17.31
C TYR A 7 20.50 -13.68 18.26
N THR A 8 20.54 -12.37 18.00
CA THR A 8 19.75 -11.39 18.74
C THR A 8 18.44 -11.13 17.99
N LEU A 9 17.34 -11.69 18.49
CA LEU A 9 15.99 -11.38 18.01
C LEU A 9 15.62 -9.95 18.42
N LYS A 10 15.34 -9.07 17.45
CA LYS A 10 14.88 -7.70 17.71
C LYS A 10 13.36 -7.58 17.78
N THR A 11 12.65 -8.36 16.98
CA THR A 11 11.18 -8.29 16.85
C THR A 11 10.63 -9.67 16.54
N ALA A 12 9.50 -10.01 17.14
CA ALA A 12 8.72 -11.18 16.78
C ALA A 12 7.33 -10.73 16.33
N GLU A 13 6.92 -11.19 15.15
CA GLU A 13 5.58 -10.96 14.62
C GLU A 13 4.77 -12.24 14.87
N VAL A 14 3.76 -12.15 15.74
CA VAL A 14 2.91 -13.29 16.08
C VAL A 14 1.56 -13.08 15.42
N HIS A 15 1.24 -13.95 14.46
CA HIS A 15 -0.05 -13.97 13.79
C HIS A 15 -0.97 -14.97 14.48
N LEU A 16 -2.01 -14.47 15.15
CA LEU A 16 -3.06 -15.30 15.72
C LEU A 16 -4.18 -15.51 14.69
N SER A 17 -4.79 -16.70 14.71
CA SER A 17 -5.83 -17.15 13.76
C SER A 17 -7.09 -16.27 13.73
N THR A 18 -7.23 -15.34 14.67
CA THR A 18 -8.35 -14.38 14.78
C THR A 18 -8.11 -13.05 14.06
N GLY A 19 -7.00 -12.90 13.31
CA GLY A 19 -6.72 -11.68 12.53
C GLY A 19 -6.15 -10.52 13.34
N VAL A 20 -5.70 -10.78 14.57
CA VAL A 20 -4.99 -9.80 15.41
C VAL A 20 -3.49 -9.95 15.17
N ASN A 21 -2.85 -8.85 14.73
CA ASN A 21 -1.39 -8.76 14.63
C ASN A 21 -0.85 -8.12 15.90
N ILE A 22 -0.05 -8.87 16.67
CA ILE A 22 0.64 -8.34 17.84
C ILE A 22 2.12 -8.21 17.49
N VAL A 23 2.60 -6.96 17.48
CA VAL A 23 4.03 -6.65 17.33
C VAL A 23 4.57 -6.34 18.72
N ALA A 24 5.41 -7.22 19.25
CA ALA A 24 6.08 -7.03 20.53
C ALA A 24 7.60 -7.03 20.35
N GLU A 25 8.27 -6.14 21.08
CA GLU A 25 9.72 -6.16 21.22
C GLU A 25 10.07 -7.19 22.29
N VAL A 26 10.79 -8.24 21.91
CA VAL A 26 11.00 -9.40 22.80
C VAL A 26 12.47 -9.54 23.12
N ALA A 27 12.81 -9.44 24.40
CA ALA A 27 14.19 -9.44 24.86
C ALA A 27 14.88 -10.82 24.77
N SER A 28 14.12 -11.92 24.65
CA SER A 28 14.66 -13.27 24.52
C SER A 28 13.67 -14.26 23.89
N PHE A 29 14.18 -15.36 23.33
CA PHE A 29 13.39 -16.43 22.73
C PHE A 29 12.48 -17.15 23.75
N GLU A 30 12.89 -17.24 25.02
CA GLU A 30 12.04 -17.78 26.09
C GLU A 30 10.80 -16.93 26.37
N ALA A 31 10.92 -15.60 26.24
CA ALA A 31 9.79 -14.71 26.42
C ALA A 31 8.73 -14.87 25.31
N ILE A 32 9.14 -15.24 24.08
CA ILE A 32 8.21 -15.57 22.99
C ILE A 32 7.40 -16.83 23.33
N LYS A 33 8.05 -17.89 23.85
CA LYS A 33 7.35 -19.11 24.24
C LYS A 33 6.32 -18.87 25.34
N ARG A 34 6.65 -18.04 26.34
CA ARG A 34 5.70 -17.64 27.38
C ARG A 34 4.53 -16.84 26.82
N LEU A 35 4.78 -15.90 25.91
CA LEU A 35 3.72 -15.11 25.27
C LEU A 35 2.71 -15.99 24.51
N VAL A 36 3.20 -17.01 23.78
CA VAL A 36 2.34 -17.96 23.06
C VAL A 36 1.53 -18.82 24.04
N GLN A 37 2.15 -19.30 25.12
CA GLN A 37 1.43 -20.07 26.15
C GLN A 37 0.38 -19.23 26.90
N ASP A 38 0.67 -17.96 27.20
CA ASP A 38 -0.28 -17.05 27.85
C ASP A 38 -1.44 -16.67 26.91
N ALA A 39 -1.18 -16.55 25.60
CA ALA A 39 -2.20 -16.31 24.59
C ALA A 39 -3.12 -17.53 24.38
N GLU A 40 -2.59 -18.75 24.47
CA GLU A 40 -3.38 -19.98 24.41
C GLU A 40 -4.18 -20.22 25.71
N ALA A 41 -3.64 -19.83 26.87
CA ALA A 41 -4.31 -19.94 28.17
C ALA A 41 -5.39 -18.87 28.39
N SER A 42 -5.25 -17.70 27.76
CA SER A 42 -6.23 -16.63 27.81
C SER A 42 -7.37 -16.92 26.83
N GLN A 43 -8.45 -17.54 27.32
CA GLN A 43 -9.72 -17.68 26.61
C GLN A 43 -10.28 -16.31 26.15
N LEU A 44 -9.78 -15.77 25.03
CA LEU A 44 -10.38 -14.68 24.25
C LEU A 44 -11.61 -15.16 23.46
N GLY A 45 -12.37 -16.09 24.03
CA GLY A 45 -13.61 -16.65 23.49
C GLY A 45 -14.89 -15.97 24.00
N GLY A 46 -14.79 -14.84 24.71
CA GLY A 46 -15.92 -14.26 25.46
C GLY A 46 -16.59 -13.01 24.89
N LEU A 47 -16.12 -12.41 23.79
CA LEU A 47 -16.66 -11.12 23.30
C LEU A 47 -17.40 -11.20 21.95
N ILE A 48 -17.68 -12.42 21.47
CA ILE A 48 -18.42 -12.67 20.22
C ILE A 48 -19.79 -13.29 20.55
N GLN A 49 -20.57 -12.64 21.43
CA GLN A 49 -21.98 -13.00 21.64
C GLN A 49 -22.79 -11.72 21.85
N ASP A 50 -22.92 -10.90 20.80
CA ASP A 50 -24.15 -10.13 20.53
C ASP A 50 -24.01 -9.30 19.26
N SER A 51 -24.15 -9.94 18.10
CA SER A 51 -24.62 -9.33 16.84
C SER A 51 -24.80 -10.40 15.76
N ALA A 52 -25.38 -11.55 16.12
CA ALA A 52 -25.84 -12.55 15.16
C ALA A 52 -27.30 -12.26 14.79
N LYS A 53 -27.53 -11.29 13.92
CA LYS A 53 -28.75 -11.24 13.09
C LYS A 53 -28.46 -10.48 11.79
N SER A 54 -28.55 -11.23 10.70
CA SER A 54 -28.63 -10.80 9.31
C SER A 54 -27.35 -10.32 8.63
N ARG A 55 -26.60 -11.28 8.05
CA ARG A 55 -26.32 -11.26 6.60
C ARG A 55 -25.73 -12.60 6.16
N GLU A 56 -26.42 -13.27 5.26
CA GLU A 56 -25.93 -14.42 4.51
C GLU A 56 -24.57 -14.09 3.90
N THR A 57 -23.56 -14.87 4.26
CA THR A 57 -22.22 -14.82 3.66
C THR A 57 -22.18 -15.86 2.54
N PRO A 58 -21.78 -15.50 1.30
CA PRO A 58 -21.50 -16.50 0.26
C PRO A 58 -20.30 -17.38 0.69
N PRO A 59 -20.14 -18.57 0.10
CA PRO A 59 -19.19 -19.56 0.59
C PRO A 59 -17.75 -19.05 0.50
N VAL A 60 -16.97 -19.40 1.52
CA VAL A 60 -15.54 -19.19 1.65
C VAL A 60 -14.84 -19.72 0.39
N ALA A 61 -14.42 -18.80 -0.48
CA ALA A 61 -13.54 -19.11 -1.58
C ALA A 61 -12.10 -19.19 -1.05
N ALA A 62 -11.59 -20.43 -1.10
CA ALA A 62 -10.23 -20.86 -1.30
C ALA A 62 -9.11 -19.79 -1.29
N ALA A 63 -8.05 -20.09 -0.53
CA ALA A 63 -6.65 -19.72 -0.75
C ALA A 63 -6.41 -18.37 -1.45
N HIS A 64 -5.94 -17.37 -0.70
CA HIS A 64 -5.55 -16.06 -1.23
C HIS A 64 -4.62 -16.19 -2.45
N ALA A 65 -5.21 -16.20 -3.64
CA ALA A 65 -4.51 -15.79 -4.84
C ALA A 65 -4.01 -14.37 -4.58
N PRO A 66 -2.79 -14.01 -5.02
CA PRO A 66 -2.33 -12.63 -4.94
C PRO A 66 -3.39 -11.75 -5.60
N GLU A 67 -4.07 -10.94 -4.80
CA GLU A 67 -5.08 -10.00 -5.27
C GLU A 67 -4.49 -9.20 -6.45
N ASP A 68 -5.25 -8.97 -7.51
CA ASP A 68 -4.76 -8.22 -8.65
C ASP A 68 -4.34 -6.80 -8.20
N PRO A 69 -3.15 -6.28 -8.57
CA PRO A 69 -2.75 -4.90 -8.33
C PRO A 69 -3.84 -3.86 -8.65
N LEU A 70 -4.60 -4.06 -9.73
CA LEU A 70 -5.69 -3.15 -10.09
C LEU A 70 -6.86 -3.26 -9.12
N ALA A 71 -7.24 -4.47 -8.72
CA ALA A 71 -8.30 -4.70 -7.74
C ALA A 71 -7.96 -4.06 -6.38
N ARG A 72 -6.69 -4.09 -5.96
CA ARG A 72 -6.22 -3.38 -4.76
C ARG A 72 -6.43 -1.88 -4.86
N MET A 73 -6.02 -1.30 -5.99
CA MET A 73 -6.18 0.14 -6.23
C MET A 73 -7.65 0.53 -6.24
N GLU A 74 -8.51 -0.26 -6.89
CA GLU A 74 -9.95 -0.01 -6.96
C GLU A 74 -10.60 -0.09 -5.57
N THR A 75 -10.30 -1.14 -4.80
CA THR A 75 -10.77 -1.31 -3.43
C THR A 75 -10.35 -0.15 -2.55
N ARG A 76 -9.07 0.24 -2.60
CA ARG A 76 -8.53 1.34 -1.80
C ARG A 76 -9.12 2.69 -2.21
N ALA A 77 -9.37 2.91 -3.50
CA ALA A 77 -10.00 4.12 -4.02
C ALA A 77 -11.52 4.14 -3.85
N GLY A 78 -12.16 3.04 -3.40
CA GLY A 78 -13.62 2.91 -3.35
C GLY A 78 -14.25 2.99 -4.75
N LEU A 79 -13.57 2.44 -5.76
CA LEU A 79 -14.07 2.30 -7.12
C LEU A 79 -14.76 0.94 -7.28
N LYS A 80 -15.59 0.80 -8.32
CA LYS A 80 -16.16 -0.50 -8.69
C LYS A 80 -15.05 -1.37 -9.28
N ALA A 81 -15.12 -2.68 -9.05
CA ALA A 81 -14.19 -3.63 -9.64
C ALA A 81 -14.20 -3.51 -11.18
N GLY A 82 -13.02 -3.43 -11.78
CA GLY A 82 -12.79 -3.27 -13.21
C GLY A 82 -12.93 -1.83 -13.74
N SER A 83 -13.22 -0.83 -12.90
CA SER A 83 -13.30 0.58 -13.32
C SER A 83 -12.01 1.08 -13.95
N LEU A 84 -10.83 0.75 -13.40
CA LEU A 84 -9.54 1.22 -13.93
C LEU A 84 -9.23 0.61 -15.29
N ALA A 85 -9.53 -0.67 -15.46
CA ALA A 85 -9.37 -1.39 -16.71
C ALA A 85 -10.34 -0.87 -17.78
N LYS A 86 -11.61 -0.67 -17.43
CA LYS A 86 -12.65 -0.12 -18.32
C LYS A 86 -12.28 1.28 -18.80
N ALA A 87 -11.84 2.15 -17.89
CA ALA A 87 -11.45 3.51 -18.19
C ALA A 87 -10.08 3.61 -18.90
N LYS A 88 -9.35 2.48 -19.02
CA LYS A 88 -8.00 2.39 -19.58
C LYS A 88 -7.08 3.43 -18.96
N LEU A 89 -7.04 3.50 -17.63
CA LEU A 89 -6.26 4.50 -16.90
C LEU A 89 -4.90 3.96 -16.48
N VAL A 90 -4.90 2.77 -15.88
CA VAL A 90 -3.70 2.12 -15.34
C VAL A 90 -3.64 0.68 -15.82
N ALA A 91 -2.46 0.23 -16.20
CA ALA A 91 -2.12 -1.18 -16.38
C ALA A 91 -0.90 -1.51 -15.54
N VAL A 92 -0.72 -2.78 -15.20
CA VAL A 92 0.54 -3.27 -14.63
C VAL A 92 1.20 -4.16 -15.66
N LYS A 93 2.44 -3.83 -16.04
CA LYS A 93 3.26 -4.59 -16.99
C LYS A 93 4.65 -4.76 -16.39
N ASP A 94 5.21 -5.97 -16.45
CA ASP A 94 6.56 -6.26 -15.94
C ASP A 94 6.77 -5.78 -14.48
N GLU A 95 5.74 -5.96 -13.64
CA GLU A 95 5.70 -5.46 -12.25
C GLU A 95 5.81 -3.94 -12.06
N ALA A 96 5.52 -3.16 -13.10
CA ALA A 96 5.49 -1.71 -13.06
C ALA A 96 4.10 -1.17 -13.45
N PRO A 97 3.55 -0.19 -12.72
CA PRO A 97 2.33 0.47 -13.14
C PRO A 97 2.61 1.44 -14.29
N HIS A 98 1.74 1.40 -15.31
CA HIS A 98 1.79 2.28 -16.46
C HIS A 98 0.47 3.05 -16.59
N LEU A 99 0.56 4.37 -16.73
CA LEU A 99 -0.56 5.22 -17.10
C LEU A 99 -0.82 5.03 -18.60
N LEU A 100 -1.99 4.46 -18.93
CA LEU A 100 -2.38 4.19 -20.31
C LEU A 100 -2.89 5.46 -21.03
N ARG A 101 -3.38 6.43 -20.26
CA ARG A 101 -3.88 7.72 -20.76
C ARG A 101 -3.20 8.88 -20.01
N PRO A 102 -1.89 9.11 -20.19
CA PRO A 102 -1.19 10.20 -19.50
C PRO A 102 -1.76 11.59 -19.86
N HIS A 103 -2.39 11.73 -21.03
CA HIS A 103 -2.98 12.99 -21.48
C HIS A 103 -4.35 13.31 -20.88
N SER A 104 -5.04 12.35 -20.24
CA SER A 104 -6.32 12.63 -19.58
C SER A 104 -6.16 13.39 -18.26
N PHE A 105 -4.95 13.44 -17.71
CA PHE A 105 -4.66 14.21 -16.50
C PHE A 105 -4.56 15.70 -16.82
N LYS A 106 -5.46 16.51 -16.24
CA LYS A 106 -5.46 17.98 -16.41
C LYS A 106 -4.18 18.64 -15.88
N LYS A 107 -3.58 18.06 -14.84
CA LYS A 107 -2.34 18.53 -14.22
C LYS A 107 -1.35 17.39 -14.11
N ILE A 108 -0.09 17.67 -14.42
CA ILE A 108 1.00 16.69 -14.26
C ILE A 108 1.13 16.19 -12.81
N ILE A 109 0.86 17.07 -11.83
CA ILE A 109 0.81 16.72 -10.41
C ILE A 109 -0.17 15.57 -10.14
N ASP A 110 -1.34 15.60 -10.78
CA ASP A 110 -2.38 14.59 -10.61
C ASP A 110 -1.89 13.23 -11.16
N ALA A 111 -1.22 13.24 -12.31
CA ALA A 111 -0.61 12.03 -12.89
C ALA A 111 0.47 11.44 -11.98
N VAL A 112 1.36 12.28 -11.44
CA VAL A 112 2.45 11.84 -10.56
C VAL A 112 1.90 11.26 -9.26
N VAL A 113 0.92 11.92 -8.63
CA VAL A 113 0.30 11.44 -7.38
C VAL A 113 -0.42 10.11 -7.61
N VAL A 114 -1.14 9.95 -8.74
CA VAL A 114 -1.76 8.67 -9.09
C VAL A 114 -0.73 7.58 -9.38
N LEU A 115 0.40 7.91 -10.00
CA LEU A 115 1.47 6.95 -10.25
C LEU A 115 2.11 6.47 -8.94
N ILE A 116 2.39 7.37 -8.00
CA ILE A 116 2.90 7.02 -6.67
C ILE A 116 1.88 6.13 -5.94
N PHE A 117 0.59 6.49 -5.99
CA PHE A 117 -0.48 5.67 -5.41
C PHE A 117 -0.55 4.27 -6.02
N ALA A 118 -0.36 4.15 -7.34
CA ALA A 118 -0.33 2.86 -8.03
C ALA A 118 0.82 1.97 -7.55
N VAL A 119 1.99 2.55 -7.26
CA VAL A 119 3.14 1.82 -6.72
C VAL A 119 2.89 1.43 -5.25
N GLU A 120 2.47 2.37 -4.40
CA GLU A 120 2.25 2.10 -2.97
C GLU A 120 1.14 1.09 -2.73
N THR A 121 0.02 1.22 -3.45
CA THR A 121 -1.19 0.41 -3.22
C THR A 121 -1.23 -0.79 -4.15
N GLY A 122 -1.04 -0.55 -5.44
CA GLY A 122 -1.07 -1.59 -6.47
C GLY A 122 0.10 -2.55 -6.32
N MET A 123 1.33 -2.02 -6.21
CA MET A 123 2.53 -2.86 -6.10
C MET A 123 2.94 -3.19 -4.66
N ARG A 124 2.28 -2.63 -3.64
CA ARG A 124 2.64 -2.77 -2.22
C ARG A 124 4.10 -2.38 -1.92
N ARG A 125 4.65 -1.43 -2.69
CA ARG A 125 6.01 -0.92 -2.50
C ARG A 125 5.94 0.40 -1.73
N ASN A 126 6.24 0.36 -0.44
CA ASN A 126 6.30 1.53 0.42
C ASN A 126 7.39 1.33 1.48
N PRO A 127 8.37 2.25 1.61
CA PRO A 127 8.55 3.47 0.81
C PRO A 127 9.15 3.21 -0.57
N ILE A 128 8.99 4.16 -1.51
CA ILE A 128 9.51 4.06 -2.88
C ILE A 128 10.81 4.86 -2.98
N ASP A 129 11.90 4.28 -3.46
CA ASP A 129 13.14 5.01 -3.68
C ASP A 129 13.04 5.96 -4.90
N TYR A 130 13.75 7.09 -4.82
CA TYR A 130 13.72 8.11 -5.87
C TYR A 130 14.17 7.57 -7.23
N ASP A 131 15.21 6.75 -7.27
CA ASP A 131 15.80 6.28 -8.54
C ASP A 131 14.86 5.32 -9.26
N SER A 132 14.24 4.37 -8.55
CA SER A 132 13.21 3.49 -9.10
C SER A 132 11.98 4.26 -9.55
N PHE A 133 11.55 5.27 -8.78
CA PHE A 133 10.44 6.12 -9.22
C PHE A 133 10.80 6.98 -10.42
N SER A 134 12.04 7.47 -10.51
CA SER A 134 12.51 8.26 -11.64
C SER A 134 12.49 7.44 -12.92
N ALA A 135 13.00 6.20 -12.88
CA ALA A 135 12.94 5.29 -14.03
C ALA A 135 11.48 5.00 -14.45
N LEU A 136 10.61 4.76 -13.47
CA LEU A 136 9.18 4.55 -13.71
C LEU A 136 8.51 5.77 -14.35
N TYR A 137 8.82 6.98 -13.85
CA TYR A 137 8.26 8.23 -14.32
C TYR A 137 8.68 8.53 -15.77
N GLU A 138 9.96 8.36 -16.10
CA GLU A 138 10.45 8.52 -17.47
C GLU A 138 9.77 7.53 -18.43
N ALA A 139 9.53 6.29 -17.99
CA ALA A 139 8.82 5.28 -18.78
C ALA A 139 7.35 5.64 -19.09
N GLN A 140 6.75 6.60 -18.37
CA GLN A 140 5.38 7.06 -18.65
C GLN A 140 5.29 8.01 -19.85
N ASN A 141 6.42 8.53 -20.35
CA ASN A 141 6.45 9.57 -21.39
C ASN A 141 5.56 10.79 -21.07
N LEU A 142 5.52 11.18 -19.79
CA LEU A 142 4.76 12.35 -19.34
C LEU A 142 5.46 13.64 -19.81
N LYS A 143 4.78 14.44 -20.63
CA LYS A 143 5.28 15.76 -21.04
C LYS A 143 5.21 16.73 -19.86
N SER A 144 6.28 16.77 -19.07
CA SER A 144 6.46 17.77 -18.01
C SER A 144 7.45 18.83 -18.46
N GLY A 145 7.03 20.10 -18.46
CA GLY A 145 7.95 21.24 -18.60
C GLY A 145 8.79 21.52 -17.34
N THR A 146 8.76 20.61 -16.36
CA THR A 146 9.38 20.76 -15.05
C THR A 146 10.16 19.48 -14.69
N PRO A 147 11.42 19.60 -14.22
CA PRO A 147 12.19 18.44 -13.76
C PRO A 147 11.50 17.68 -12.63
N LEU A 148 11.61 16.35 -12.62
CA LEU A 148 10.97 15.48 -11.63
C LEU A 148 11.33 15.86 -10.19
N ALA A 149 12.61 16.15 -9.91
CA ALA A 149 13.04 16.56 -8.56
C ALA A 149 12.32 17.83 -8.07
N MET A 150 12.05 18.80 -8.95
CA MET A 150 11.29 19.99 -8.62
C MET A 150 9.81 19.66 -8.40
N MET A 151 9.24 18.76 -9.22
CA MET A 151 7.87 18.26 -9.04
C MET A 151 7.68 17.60 -7.66
N LEU A 152 8.57 16.68 -7.29
CA LEU A 152 8.51 15.98 -6.00
C LEU A 152 8.69 16.94 -4.82
N THR A 153 9.57 17.95 -4.98
CA THR A 153 9.72 19.03 -4.00
C THR A 153 8.42 19.83 -3.83
N ASN A 154 7.74 20.15 -4.93
CA ASN A 154 6.44 20.82 -4.89
C ASN A 154 5.36 19.95 -4.24
N LEU A 155 5.32 18.66 -4.54
CA LEU A 155 4.39 17.71 -3.91
C LEU A 155 4.61 17.61 -2.39
N ARG A 156 5.88 17.53 -1.96
CA ARG A 156 6.26 17.56 -0.54
C ARG A 156 5.85 18.87 0.12
N ASN A 157 6.13 20.01 -0.50
CA ASN A 157 5.77 21.32 0.05
C ASN A 157 4.24 21.51 0.11
N GLY A 158 3.51 20.96 -0.87
CA GLY A 158 2.06 20.91 -0.91
C GLY A 158 1.41 19.93 0.08
N GLY A 159 2.22 19.13 0.78
CA GLY A 159 1.77 18.18 1.79
C GLY A 159 1.23 16.86 1.22
N TYR A 160 1.48 16.57 -0.06
CA TYR A 160 1.08 15.30 -0.69
C TYR A 160 2.10 14.17 -0.44
N LEU A 161 3.36 14.52 -0.16
CA LEU A 161 4.41 13.56 0.23
C LEU A 161 4.83 13.76 1.67
N ASP A 162 5.11 12.65 2.36
CA ASP A 162 5.61 12.66 3.73
C ASP A 162 6.99 13.31 3.82
N LYS A 163 7.09 14.39 4.59
CA LYS A 163 8.31 15.21 4.68
C LYS A 163 9.47 14.44 5.30
N ARG A 164 9.20 13.57 6.28
CA ARG A 164 10.23 12.84 7.02
C ARG A 164 10.84 11.76 6.13
N THR A 165 9.98 10.99 5.46
CA THR A 165 10.37 9.94 4.50
C THR A 165 11.20 10.52 3.35
N TYR A 166 10.80 11.68 2.84
CA TYR A 166 11.54 12.34 1.76
C TYR A 166 12.88 12.92 2.19
N ALA A 167 13.02 13.38 3.44
CA ALA A 167 14.25 14.02 3.92
C ALA A 167 15.39 13.02 4.15
N ASP A 168 15.09 11.81 4.60
CA ASP A 168 16.10 10.81 5.01
C ASP A 168 16.83 10.20 3.81
N ARG A 169 16.11 9.87 2.72
CA ARG A 169 16.68 9.20 1.52
C ARG A 169 16.03 9.58 0.18
N ARG A 170 15.29 10.69 0.12
CA ARG A 170 14.39 11.02 -1.02
C ARG A 170 13.38 9.93 -1.33
N ASN A 171 13.03 9.14 -0.33
CA ASN A 171 12.00 8.14 -0.45
C ASN A 171 10.63 8.82 -0.59
N LEU A 172 9.79 8.27 -1.44
CA LEU A 172 8.46 8.77 -1.72
C LEU A 172 7.46 7.94 -0.92
N ARG A 173 6.60 8.66 -0.21
CA ARG A 173 5.43 8.12 0.46
C ARG A 173 4.31 9.13 0.44
N LEU A 174 3.10 8.72 0.04
CA LEU A 174 1.96 9.63 0.12
C LEU A 174 1.57 9.87 1.57
N THR A 175 1.16 11.11 1.86
CA THR A 175 0.40 11.41 3.07
C THR A 175 -1.08 11.03 2.84
N GLY A 176 -1.91 11.09 3.88
CA GLY A 176 -3.37 10.96 3.71
C GLY A 176 -3.93 11.96 2.69
N LYS A 177 -3.42 13.20 2.67
CA LYS A 177 -3.78 14.21 1.65
C LYS A 177 -3.34 13.81 0.24
N GLY A 178 -2.15 13.22 0.11
CA GLY A 178 -1.65 12.66 -1.15
C GLY A 178 -2.55 11.55 -1.68
N GLU A 179 -2.92 10.63 -0.80
CA GLU A 179 -3.79 9.52 -1.11
C GLU A 179 -5.20 9.98 -1.50
N GLU A 180 -5.83 10.84 -0.71
CA GLU A 180 -7.14 11.44 -1.02
C GLU A 180 -7.15 12.12 -2.39
N LYS A 181 -6.07 12.84 -2.73
CA LYS A 181 -5.93 13.48 -4.04
C LYS A 181 -5.82 12.46 -5.16
N ALA A 182 -5.06 11.37 -4.98
CA ALA A 182 -4.97 10.29 -5.96
C ALA A 182 -6.35 9.66 -6.21
N VAL A 183 -7.06 9.33 -5.13
CA VAL A 183 -8.40 8.74 -5.17
C VAL A 183 -9.40 9.65 -5.86
N GLN A 184 -9.40 10.95 -5.53
CA GLN A 184 -10.24 11.95 -6.18
C GLN A 184 -10.01 11.95 -7.70
N VAL A 185 -8.75 12.03 -8.14
CA VAL A 185 -8.40 12.06 -9.57
C VAL A 185 -8.84 10.78 -10.27
N LEU A 186 -8.63 9.61 -9.65
CA LEU A 186 -9.07 8.34 -10.22
C LEU A 186 -10.58 8.26 -10.39
N LYS A 187 -11.37 8.75 -9.41
CA LYS A 187 -12.83 8.83 -9.52
C LYS A 187 -13.27 9.73 -10.66
N GLU A 188 -12.75 10.95 -10.71
CA GLU A 188 -13.06 11.92 -11.77
C GLU A 188 -12.79 11.35 -13.17
N LEU A 189 -11.68 10.63 -13.35
CA LEU A 189 -11.30 10.05 -14.63
C LEU A 189 -12.11 8.79 -14.98
N CYS A 190 -12.48 7.98 -13.99
CA CYS A 190 -13.34 6.81 -14.20
C CYS A 190 -14.78 7.20 -14.52
N ASP A 191 -15.30 8.28 -13.93
CA ASP A 191 -16.66 8.77 -14.20
C ASP A 191 -16.77 9.49 -15.56
N ALA A 192 -15.65 10.01 -16.06
CA ALA A 192 -15.57 10.67 -17.37
C ALA A 192 -15.34 9.69 -18.56
N ALA A 193 -15.14 8.40 -18.30
CA ALA A 193 -14.77 7.38 -19.28
C ALA A 193 -15.91 6.42 -19.66
#